data_AF-A0AA38HGY5-F1
#
_entry.id   AF-A0AA38HGY5-F1
#
_cell.length_a   1.000
_cell.length_b   1.000
_cell.length_c   1.000
_cell.angle_alpha   90.00
_cell.angle_beta   90.00
_cell.angle_gamma   90.00
#
_symmetry.space_group_name_H-M   'P 1'
#
loop_
_entity.id
_entity.type
_entity.pdbx_description
1 polymer ?
#
loop_
_entity_poly.entity_id
_entity_poly.type
_entity_poly.pdbx_seq_one_letter_code
_entity_poly.pdbx_strand_id
1 'polypeptide(L)'
;MVLAYMDNRAVQERFDEVFGIAGWKNEFKTAPDGGTLCGISVKFGDEWVTKWDGAENTQVEAVKGGLSGSMKRAAVQWGVGRYLYDLPTCFAQTSLEKTDGWNKVFDKKAGKNFWWNNPQLPSWALPQN
;
A
#
# COMPACT_ATOMS: atom_id res chain seq x y z
N MET A 1 14.45 5.17 -8.85
CA MET A 1 13.17 5.75 -8.41
C MET A 1 12.61 4.85 -7.33
N VAL A 2 12.14 5.41 -6.23
CA VAL A 2 11.42 4.65 -5.20
C VAL A 2 9.95 5.03 -5.20
N LEU A 3 9.09 4.11 -4.77
CA LEU A 3 7.64 4.32 -4.68
C LEU A 3 7.21 4.18 -3.23
N ALA A 4 6.57 5.21 -2.69
CA ALA A 4 5.90 5.12 -1.40
C ALA A 4 4.61 4.30 -1.56
N TYR A 5 4.35 3.40 -0.62
CA TYR A 5 3.13 2.60 -0.59
C TYR A 5 2.62 2.45 0.84
N MET A 6 1.33 2.16 0.96
CA MET A 6 0.69 1.87 2.24
C MET A 6 0.52 0.35 2.43
N ASP A 7 0.63 -0.11 3.67
CA ASP A 7 0.28 -1.48 4.06
C ASP A 7 -1.25 -1.59 4.29
N ASN A 8 -1.84 -2.76 4.03
CA ASN A 8 -3.23 -3.04 4.37
C ASN A 8 -3.53 -2.82 5.86
N ARG A 9 -2.57 -3.07 6.75
CA ARG A 9 -2.75 -2.84 8.19
C ARG A 9 -3.05 -1.38 8.49
N ALA A 10 -2.35 -0.46 7.84
CA ALA A 10 -2.60 0.97 7.98
C ALA A 10 -3.99 1.37 7.46
N VAL A 11 -4.52 0.67 6.44
CA VAL A 11 -5.91 0.84 6.01
C VAL A 11 -6.86 0.37 7.11
N GLN A 12 -6.66 -0.84 7.66
CA GLN A 12 -7.52 -1.40 8.71
C GLN A 12 -7.55 -0.51 9.95
N GLU A 13 -6.37 -0.14 10.45
CA GLU A 13 -6.20 0.76 11.60
C GLU A 13 -6.91 2.09 11.37
N ARG A 14 -6.77 2.69 10.18
CA ARG A 14 -7.43 3.97 9.89
C ARG A 14 -8.95 3.84 9.84
N PHE A 15 -9.47 2.74 9.31
CA PHE A 15 -10.91 2.50 9.28
C PHE A 15 -11.45 2.20 10.68
N ASP A 16 -10.72 1.44 11.50
CA ASP A 16 -11.05 1.19 12.90
C ASP A 16 -11.06 2.49 13.72
N GLU A 17 -10.10 3.38 13.50
CA GLU A 17 -9.99 4.68 14.16
C GLU A 17 -11.19 5.59 13.82
N VAL A 18 -11.60 5.63 12.55
CA VAL A 18 -12.62 6.58 12.06
C VAL A 18 -14.05 6.05 12.21
N PHE A 19 -14.27 4.77 11.93
CA PHE A 19 -15.61 4.16 11.90
C PHE A 19 -15.87 3.21 13.08
N GLY A 20 -14.82 2.83 13.83
CA GLY A 20 -14.90 1.76 14.81
C GLY A 20 -14.90 0.37 14.15
N ILE A 21 -14.50 -0.65 14.91
CA ILE A 21 -14.34 -2.04 14.44
C ILE A 21 -15.61 -2.66 13.80
N ALA A 22 -16.79 -2.13 14.11
CA ALA A 22 -18.08 -2.60 13.59
C ALA A 22 -18.71 -1.63 12.57
N GLY A 23 -18.13 -0.44 12.37
CA GLY A 23 -18.65 0.58 11.45
C GLY A 23 -18.20 0.38 10.00
N TRP A 24 -17.35 -0.61 9.74
CA TRP A 24 -16.89 -0.94 8.40
C TRP A 24 -16.72 -2.46 8.24
N LYS A 25 -16.67 -2.91 6.99
CA LYS A 25 -16.33 -4.29 6.62
C LYS A 25 -15.71 -4.34 5.23
N ASN A 26 -15.03 -5.43 4.92
CA ASN A 26 -14.58 -5.73 3.56
C ASN A 26 -15.02 -7.12 3.11
N GLU A 27 -15.21 -7.26 1.80
CA GLU A 27 -15.47 -8.53 1.13
C GLU A 27 -14.57 -8.67 -0.10
N PHE A 28 -14.27 -9.91 -0.47
CA PHE A 28 -13.44 -10.22 -1.64
C PHE A 28 -14.18 -11.13 -2.60
N LYS A 29 -14.00 -10.88 -3.91
CA LYS A 29 -14.58 -11.66 -4.99
C LYS A 29 -13.53 -11.90 -6.08
N THR A 30 -13.68 -12.97 -6.84
CA THR A 30 -12.89 -13.18 -8.06
C THR A 30 -13.39 -12.24 -9.15
N ALA A 31 -12.49 -11.56 -9.84
CA ALA A 31 -12.86 -10.72 -10.98
C ALA A 31 -13.22 -11.60 -12.21
N PRO A 32 -14.10 -11.15 -13.12
CA PRO A 32 -14.56 -11.95 -14.28
C PRO A 32 -13.43 -12.47 -15.16
N ASP A 33 -12.38 -11.68 -15.38
CA ASP A 33 -11.26 -11.99 -16.27
C ASP A 33 -9.99 -12.44 -15.51
N GLY A 34 -10.15 -12.86 -14.25
CA GLY A 34 -9.05 -13.16 -13.35
C GLY A 34 -8.58 -11.95 -12.53
N GLY A 35 -7.92 -12.22 -11.41
CA GLY A 35 -7.61 -11.20 -10.40
C GLY A 35 -8.62 -11.18 -9.25
N THR A 36 -8.47 -10.21 -8.36
CA THR A 36 -9.23 -10.09 -7.13
C THR A 36 -9.93 -8.74 -7.05
N LEU A 37 -11.21 -8.73 -6.70
CA LEU A 37 -11.98 -7.54 -6.35
C LEU A 37 -12.11 -7.45 -4.83
N CYS A 38 -12.01 -6.24 -4.30
CA CYS A 38 -12.31 -5.93 -2.91
C CYS A 38 -13.40 -4.87 -2.84
N GLY A 39 -14.44 -5.15 -2.06
CA GLY A 39 -15.48 -4.21 -1.69
C GLY A 39 -15.26 -3.79 -0.24
N ILE A 40 -15.13 -2.48 0.00
CA ILE A 40 -15.10 -1.92 1.35
C ILE A 40 -16.41 -1.20 1.59
N SER A 41 -17.14 -1.63 2.62
CA SER A 41 -18.40 -1.02 3.06
C SER A 41 -18.21 -0.23 4.34
N VAL A 42 -18.81 0.96 4.41
CA VAL A 42 -18.89 1.79 5.61
C VAL A 42 -20.35 2.04 5.93
N LYS A 43 -20.69 2.02 7.22
CA LYS A 43 -22.06 2.27 7.70
C LYS A 43 -22.33 3.77 7.85
N PHE A 44 -23.37 4.26 7.19
CA PHE A 44 -23.88 5.62 7.33
C PHE A 44 -25.32 5.56 7.84
N GLY A 45 -25.53 5.81 9.13
CA GLY A 45 -26.84 5.58 9.77
C GLY A 45 -27.19 4.08 9.73
N ASP A 46 -28.28 3.73 9.05
CA ASP A 46 -28.73 2.34 8.88
C ASP A 46 -28.32 1.73 7.54
N GLU A 47 -27.66 2.50 6.67
CA GLU A 47 -27.30 2.07 5.33
C GLU A 47 -25.80 1.71 5.23
N TRP A 48 -25.50 0.76 4.34
CA TRP A 48 -24.12 0.40 4.00
C TRP A 48 -23.80 0.94 2.61
N VAL A 49 -22.77 1.78 2.52
CA VAL A 49 -22.23 2.23 1.25
C VAL A 49 -20.97 1.43 0.94
N THR A 50 -20.93 0.75 -0.20
CA THR A 50 -19.80 -0.10 -0.61
C THR A 50 -19.09 0.50 -1.82
N LYS A 51 -17.76 0.57 -1.78
CA LYS A 51 -16.91 0.94 -2.92
C LYS A 51 -16.01 -0.23 -3.30
N TRP A 52 -15.88 -0.47 -4.59
CA TRP A 52 -15.21 -1.64 -5.15
C TRP A 52 -14.02 -1.26 -6.02
N ASP A 53 -12.92 -1.99 -5.88
CA ASP A 53 -11.80 -1.92 -6.81
C ASP A 53 -11.15 -3.30 -6.97
N GLY A 54 -10.31 -3.44 -7.98
CA GLY A 54 -9.68 -4.70 -8.36
C GLY A 54 -8.17 -4.59 -8.48
N ALA A 55 -7.49 -5.72 -8.33
CA ALA A 55 -6.08 -5.87 -8.68
C ALA A 55 -5.84 -7.22 -9.35
N GLU A 56 -4.90 -7.24 -10.28
CA GLU A 56 -4.43 -8.47 -10.88
C GLU A 56 -3.70 -9.34 -9.84
N ASN A 57 -3.68 -10.65 -10.08
CA ASN A 57 -2.95 -11.59 -9.24
C ASN A 57 -1.44 -11.47 -9.52
N THR A 58 -0.62 -11.43 -8.47
CA THR A 58 0.85 -11.31 -8.62
C THR A 58 1.51 -12.61 -9.09
N GLN A 59 2.69 -12.53 -9.71
CA GLN A 59 3.40 -13.70 -10.24
C GLN A 59 4.05 -14.60 -9.16
N VAL A 60 4.21 -14.12 -7.93
CA VAL A 60 4.98 -14.81 -6.87
C VAL A 60 4.09 -15.34 -5.75
N GLU A 61 3.04 -14.60 -5.35
CA GLU A 61 2.03 -15.01 -4.37
C GLU A 61 0.65 -14.51 -4.84
N ALA A 62 0.18 -15.09 -5.94
CA ALA A 62 -0.98 -14.65 -6.73
C ALA A 62 -2.15 -14.14 -5.90
N VAL A 63 -2.62 -14.97 -4.96
CA VAL A 63 -3.82 -14.68 -4.15
C VAL A 63 -3.57 -13.58 -3.12
N LYS A 64 -2.47 -13.65 -2.34
CA LYS A 64 -2.18 -12.64 -1.30
C LYS A 64 -1.90 -11.26 -1.88
N GLY A 65 -1.21 -11.23 -3.02
CA GLY A 65 -0.92 -10.00 -3.76
C GLY A 65 -2.19 -9.36 -4.31
N GLY A 66 -3.09 -10.15 -4.91
CA GLY A 66 -4.38 -9.67 -5.43
C GLY A 66 -5.30 -9.14 -4.34
N LEU A 67 -5.43 -9.86 -3.22
CA LEU A 67 -6.20 -9.42 -2.04
C LEU A 67 -5.67 -8.09 -1.48
N SER A 68 -4.35 -7.98 -1.33
CA SER A 68 -3.75 -6.75 -0.78
C SER A 68 -3.85 -5.58 -1.74
N GLY A 69 -3.57 -5.82 -3.03
CA GLY A 69 -3.70 -4.79 -4.07
C GLY A 69 -5.11 -4.24 -4.18
N SER A 70 -6.11 -5.12 -4.27
CA SER A 70 -7.51 -4.73 -4.42
C SER A 70 -8.04 -3.96 -3.21
N MET A 71 -7.71 -4.40 -1.98
CA MET A 71 -8.11 -3.68 -0.77
C MET A 71 -7.54 -2.27 -0.70
N LYS A 72 -6.25 -2.07 -1.00
CA LYS A 72 -5.64 -0.73 -1.00
C LYS A 72 -6.28 0.19 -2.02
N ARG A 73 -6.59 -0.34 -3.20
CA ARG A 73 -7.24 0.42 -4.26
C ARG A 73 -8.68 0.80 -3.89
N ALA A 74 -9.44 -0.14 -3.30
CA ALA A 74 -10.76 0.17 -2.76
C ALA A 74 -10.69 1.25 -1.66
N ALA A 75 -9.67 1.21 -0.80
CA ALA A 75 -9.46 2.21 0.24
C ALA A 75 -9.15 3.61 -0.30
N VAL A 76 -8.47 3.72 -1.45
CA VAL A 76 -8.24 5.00 -2.15
C VAL A 76 -9.55 5.65 -2.55
N GLN A 77 -10.59 4.88 -2.90
CA GLN A 77 -11.92 5.45 -3.19
C GLN A 77 -12.59 6.07 -1.95
N TRP A 78 -12.19 5.65 -0.75
CA TRP A 78 -12.59 6.24 0.54
C TRP A 78 -11.68 7.39 1.00
N GLY A 79 -10.63 7.71 0.24
CA GLY A 79 -9.70 8.81 0.55
C GLY A 79 -8.41 8.37 1.24
N VAL A 80 -8.30 7.10 1.65
CA VAL A 80 -7.11 6.59 2.34
C VAL A 80 -5.96 6.45 1.35
N GLY A 81 -4.83 7.09 1.65
CA GLY A 81 -3.62 7.02 0.83
C GLY A 81 -3.63 7.86 -0.45
N ARG A 82 -4.63 8.71 -0.69
CA ARG A 82 -4.65 9.61 -1.87
C ARG A 82 -3.45 10.57 -1.91
N TYR A 83 -3.04 11.06 -0.74
CA TYR A 83 -1.89 11.96 -0.60
C TYR A 83 -0.57 11.35 -1.11
N LEU A 84 -0.46 10.02 -1.21
CA LEU A 84 0.72 9.36 -1.76
C LEU A 84 0.91 9.65 -3.25
N TYR A 85 -0.16 9.98 -3.99
CA TYR A 85 -0.08 10.38 -5.40
C TYR A 85 0.44 11.80 -5.59
N ASP A 86 0.38 12.63 -4.54
CA ASP A 86 0.91 13.99 -4.56
C ASP A 86 2.39 14.04 -4.19
N LEU A 87 3.01 12.89 -3.88
CA LEU A 87 4.43 12.82 -3.57
C LEU A 87 5.28 13.10 -4.83
N PRO A 88 6.27 14.00 -4.75
CA PRO A 88 7.19 14.20 -5.86
C PRO A 88 7.99 12.93 -6.12
N THR A 89 8.44 12.75 -7.37
CA THR A 89 9.31 11.62 -7.72
C THR A 89 10.55 11.62 -6.84
N CYS A 90 10.78 10.51 -6.16
CA CYS A 90 11.87 10.38 -5.21
C CYS A 90 12.89 9.32 -5.67
N PHE A 91 14.15 9.58 -5.38
CA PHE A 91 15.27 8.68 -5.67
C PHE A 91 16.03 8.41 -4.37
N ALA A 92 16.29 7.15 -4.09
CA ALA A 92 17.22 6.77 -3.03
C ALA A 92 18.65 7.09 -3.47
N GLN A 93 19.47 7.60 -2.56
CA GLN A 93 20.91 7.66 -2.77
C GLN A 93 21.47 6.23 -2.69
N THR A 94 22.36 5.88 -3.62
CA THR A 94 22.93 4.54 -3.73
C THR A 94 24.45 4.59 -3.76
N SER A 95 25.09 3.53 -3.27
CA SER A 95 26.54 3.36 -3.31
C SER A 95 26.91 1.90 -3.58
N LEU A 96 28.05 1.70 -4.26
CA LEU A 96 28.71 0.41 -4.44
C LEU A 96 29.77 0.14 -3.37
N GLU A 97 30.01 1.12 -2.49
CA GLU A 97 30.95 1.00 -1.38
C GLU A 97 30.19 0.86 -0.06
N LYS A 98 30.83 0.20 0.91
CA LYS A 98 30.25 0.03 2.24
C LYS A 98 30.03 1.40 2.87
N THR A 99 28.77 1.71 3.15
CA THR A 99 28.37 2.93 3.84
C THR A 99 27.68 2.55 5.14
N ASP A 100 28.24 2.98 6.28
CA ASP A 100 27.68 2.64 7.59
C ASP A 100 26.34 3.37 7.82
N GLY A 101 25.37 2.66 8.41
CA GLY A 101 24.00 3.15 8.62
C GLY A 101 23.08 3.04 7.41
N TRP A 102 23.57 2.57 6.25
CA TRP A 102 22.76 2.36 5.05
C TRP A 102 22.25 0.93 4.95
N ASN A 103 21.12 0.74 4.28
CA ASN A 103 20.60 -0.60 3.96
C ASN A 103 21.52 -1.29 2.96
N LYS A 104 21.54 -2.62 2.97
CA LYS A 104 22.42 -3.45 2.12
C LYS A 104 21.64 -4.56 1.44
N VAL A 105 21.93 -4.80 0.16
CA VAL A 105 21.49 -5.98 -0.59
C VAL A 105 22.65 -6.53 -1.40
N PHE A 106 22.71 -7.86 -1.57
CA PHE A 106 23.64 -8.50 -2.48
C PHE A 106 22.94 -8.78 -3.82
N ASP A 107 23.41 -8.16 -4.90
CA ASP A 107 22.92 -8.43 -6.24
C ASP A 107 23.65 -9.64 -6.81
N LYS A 108 22.92 -10.75 -6.96
CA LYS A 108 23.45 -12.02 -7.49
C LYS A 108 23.88 -11.92 -8.95
N LYS A 109 23.27 -11.04 -9.76
CA LYS A 109 23.62 -10.85 -11.17
C LYS A 109 24.90 -10.04 -11.32
N ALA A 110 25.03 -8.97 -10.52
CA ALA A 110 26.22 -8.12 -10.54
C ALA A 110 27.39 -8.70 -9.73
N GLY A 111 27.13 -9.68 -8.84
CA GLY A 111 28.12 -10.25 -7.94
C GLY A 111 28.65 -9.25 -6.90
N LYS A 112 27.87 -8.21 -6.59
CA LYS A 112 28.28 -7.06 -5.77
C LYS A 112 27.23 -6.72 -4.72
N ASN A 113 27.71 -6.11 -3.65
CA ASN A 113 26.83 -5.48 -2.67
C ASN A 113 26.40 -4.10 -3.18
N PHE A 114 25.16 -3.75 -2.89
CA PHE A 114 24.58 -2.44 -3.10
C PHE A 114 24.09 -1.88 -1.77
N TRP A 115 24.38 -0.62 -1.53
CA TRP A 115 23.93 0.12 -0.37
C TRP A 115 22.99 1.24 -0.77
N TRP A 116 21.97 1.52 0.04
CA TRP A 116 21.10 2.65 -0.18
C TRP A 116 20.62 3.29 1.12
N ASN A 117 20.39 4.60 1.06
CA ASN A 117 19.71 5.35 2.11
C ASN A 117 18.23 5.53 1.76
N ASN A 118 17.35 5.29 2.73
CA ASN A 118 15.93 5.52 2.52
C ASN A 118 15.67 7.03 2.43
N PRO A 119 15.05 7.51 1.34
CA PRO A 119 14.70 8.90 1.24
C PRO A 119 13.64 9.26 2.29
N GLN A 120 13.69 10.51 2.72
CA GLN A 120 12.77 11.03 3.72
C GLN A 120 11.48 11.51 3.04
N LEU A 121 10.34 11.17 3.63
CA LEU A 121 9.05 11.72 3.21
C LEU A 121 8.96 13.20 3.62
N PRO A 122 8.32 14.05 2.81
CA PRO A 122 8.06 15.43 3.23
C PRO A 122 7.14 15.45 4.46
N SER A 123 7.27 16.47 5.29
CA SER A 123 6.56 16.56 6.59
C SER A 123 5.05 16.45 6.47
N TRP A 124 4.45 16.96 5.39
CA TRP A 124 3.01 16.87 5.14
C TRP A 124 2.51 15.44 4.84
N ALA A 125 3.40 14.53 4.41
CA ALA A 125 3.06 13.14 4.09
C ALA A 125 3.26 12.20 5.27
N LEU A 126 3.78 12.70 6.40
CA LEU A 126 3.89 11.96 7.64
C LEU A 126 2.58 12.06 8.42
N PRO A 127 2.14 10.99 9.11
CA PRO A 127 0.99 11.07 10.01
C PRO A 127 1.20 12.18 11.05
N GLN A 128 0.18 13.00 11.27
CA GLN A 128 0.16 13.90 12.42
C GLN A 128 -0.18 13.07 13.65
N ASN A 129 0.79 12.92 14.56
CA ASN A 129 0.59 12.27 15.86
C ASN A 129 -0.32 13.11 16.76
#